data_AF-A0A7C1FT76-F1
#
_entry.id   AF-A0A7C1FT76-F1
#
_cell.length_a   1.000
_cell.length_b   1.000
_cell.length_c   1.000
_cell.angle_alpha   90.00
_cell.angle_beta   90.00
_cell.angle_gamma   90.00
#
_symmetry.space_group_name_H-M   'P 1'
#
loop_
_entity.id
_entity.type
_entity.pdbx_description
1 polymer ?
#
loop_
_entity_poly.entity_id
_entity_poly.type
_entity_poly.pdbx_seq_one_letter_code
_entity_poly.pdbx_strand_id
1 'polypeptide(L)'
;MTPQYAARYRALCQVLRAIITWARAHLVWIALVAGLILWGWLDVRQRGFVRPDAPDEHKTDLTVYTEAGEALLDGRPPYEVANPRGWTYLYPPLFALLLAPLAHLPPQDQVFVWYLISLGFCLGCYLETKRLLRAVIGGSTARANAPDRLALPYVDNASRKPPPASANDSAHSP
;
A
#
# COMPACT_ATOMS: atom_id res chain seq x y z
N MET A 1 44.79 -10.15 33.02
CA MET A 1 43.69 -10.52 32.10
C MET A 1 44.12 -10.19 30.69
N THR A 2 44.27 -11.16 29.78
CA THR A 2 44.89 -10.90 28.47
C THR A 2 43.90 -10.21 27.51
N PRO A 3 44.37 -9.32 26.61
CA PRO A 3 43.53 -8.58 25.67
C PRO A 3 42.68 -9.48 24.75
N GLN A 4 43.11 -10.72 24.53
CA GLN A 4 42.37 -11.73 23.77
C GLN A 4 41.03 -12.11 24.44
N TYR A 5 40.97 -12.20 25.76
CA TYR A 5 39.71 -12.45 26.47
C TYR A 5 38.76 -11.26 26.34
N ALA A 6 39.25 -10.03 26.51
CA ALA A 6 38.43 -8.83 26.38
C ALA A 6 37.80 -8.66 24.98
N ALA A 7 38.52 -9.05 23.92
CA ALA A 7 37.97 -9.09 22.56
C ALA A 7 36.83 -10.13 22.41
N ARG A 8 37.03 -11.35 22.94
CA ARG A 8 36.01 -12.42 22.92
C ARG A 8 34.75 -12.03 23.69
N TYR A 9 34.88 -11.42 24.87
CA TYR A 9 33.73 -10.95 25.66
C TYR A 9 32.95 -9.84 24.92
N ARG A 10 33.63 -8.90 24.26
CA ARG A 10 32.94 -7.86 23.47
C ARG A 10 32.16 -8.44 22.29
N ALA A 11 32.76 -9.38 21.55
CA ALA A 11 32.08 -10.06 20.45
C ALA A 11 30.84 -10.83 20.95
N LEU A 12 30.97 -11.58 22.05
CA LEU A 12 29.86 -12.30 22.67
C LEU A 12 28.74 -11.34 23.09
N CYS A 13 29.06 -10.24 23.76
CA CYS A 13 28.08 -9.24 24.17
C CYS A 13 27.37 -8.57 22.97
N GLN A 14 28.07 -8.33 21.86
CA GLN A 14 27.47 -7.80 20.63
C GLN A 14 26.48 -8.80 20.01
N VAL A 15 26.84 -10.09 19.93
CA VAL A 15 25.97 -11.14 19.41
C VAL A 15 24.72 -11.30 20.29
N LEU A 16 24.89 -11.37 21.62
CA LEU A 16 23.76 -11.48 22.55
C LEU A 16 22.82 -10.27 22.45
N ARG A 17 23.37 -9.05 22.35
CA ARG A 17 22.55 -7.85 22.11
C ARG A 17 21.78 -7.93 20.80
N ALA A 18 22.41 -8.39 19.71
CA ALA A 18 21.75 -8.54 18.42
C ALA A 18 20.61 -9.57 18.46
N ILE A 19 20.81 -10.71 19.15
CA ILE A 19 19.76 -11.72 19.33
C ILE A 19 18.59 -11.15 20.14
N ILE A 20 18.87 -10.46 21.24
CA ILE A 20 17.85 -9.87 22.10
C ILE A 20 17.06 -8.78 21.36
N THR A 21 17.72 -7.90 20.62
CA THR A 21 17.02 -6.85 19.85
C THR A 21 16.17 -7.44 18.73
N TRP A 22 16.68 -8.45 18.03
CA TRP A 22 15.94 -9.19 17.02
C TRP A 22 14.69 -9.87 17.61
N ALA A 23 14.84 -10.61 18.71
CA ALA A 23 13.73 -11.30 19.37
C ALA A 23 12.66 -10.29 19.85
N ARG A 24 13.08 -9.17 20.46
CA ARG A 24 12.17 -8.10 20.88
C ARG A 24 11.41 -7.49 19.70
N ALA A 25 12.10 -7.21 18.59
CA ALA A 25 11.45 -6.68 17.40
C ALA A 25 10.38 -7.64 16.87
N HIS A 26 10.68 -8.94 16.79
CA HIS A 26 9.71 -9.95 16.36
C HIS A 26 8.52 -10.07 17.30
N LEU A 27 8.74 -10.07 18.61
CA LEU A 27 7.64 -10.10 19.59
C LEU A 27 6.72 -8.88 19.44
N VAL A 28 7.27 -7.70 19.21
CA VAL A 28 6.47 -6.49 18.94
C VAL A 28 5.64 -6.66 17.67
N TRP A 29 6.22 -7.17 16.59
CA TRP A 29 5.48 -7.44 15.35
C TRP A 29 4.38 -8.47 15.53
N ILE A 30 4.66 -9.58 16.23
CA ILE A 30 3.66 -10.61 16.54
C ILE A 30 2.52 -10.01 17.36
N ALA A 31 2.84 -9.25 18.41
CA ALA A 31 1.83 -8.60 19.26
C ALA A 31 0.99 -7.59 18.47
N LEU A 32 1.60 -6.82 17.57
CA LEU A 32 0.90 -5.88 16.70
C LEU A 32 -0.05 -6.61 15.75
N VAL A 33 0.42 -7.64 15.05
CA VAL A 33 -0.41 -8.43 14.12
C VAL A 33 -1.55 -9.12 14.87
N ALA A 34 -1.27 -9.75 16.01
CA ALA A 34 -2.29 -10.37 16.85
C ALA A 34 -3.33 -9.34 17.32
N GLY A 35 -2.88 -8.16 17.76
CA GLY A 35 -3.75 -7.06 18.17
C GLY A 35 -4.65 -6.56 17.03
N LEU A 36 -4.11 -6.40 15.82
CA LEU A 36 -4.88 -5.98 14.65
C LEU A 36 -5.89 -7.03 14.20
N ILE A 37 -5.55 -8.31 14.28
CA ILE A 37 -6.48 -9.42 13.99
C ILE A 37 -7.60 -9.43 15.03
N LEU A 38 -7.23 -9.36 16.32
CA LEU A 38 -8.19 -9.37 17.41
C LEU A 38 -9.14 -8.17 17.35
N TRP A 39 -8.62 -6.97 17.07
CA TRP A 39 -9.43 -5.77 16.88
C TRP A 39 -10.35 -5.89 15.66
N GLY A 40 -9.84 -6.41 14.54
CA GLY A 40 -10.65 -6.69 13.36
C GLY A 40 -11.80 -7.66 13.64
N TRP A 41 -11.53 -8.69 14.43
CA TRP A 41 -12.51 -9.72 14.80
C TRP A 41 -13.58 -9.19 15.77
N LEU A 42 -13.19 -8.41 16.77
CA LEU A 42 -14.09 -7.93 17.82
C LEU A 42 -14.88 -6.67 17.43
N ASP A 43 -14.27 -5.73 16.68
CA ASP A 43 -14.92 -4.46 16.31
C ASP A 43 -15.32 -4.43 14.83
N VAL A 44 -14.36 -4.61 13.92
CA VAL A 44 -14.57 -4.36 12.48
C VAL A 44 -15.60 -5.35 11.90
N ARG A 45 -15.50 -6.62 12.26
CA ARG A 45 -16.47 -7.67 11.88
C ARG A 45 -17.90 -7.32 12.29
N GLN A 46 -18.10 -6.75 13.48
CA GLN A 46 -19.43 -6.41 14.01
C GLN A 46 -20.11 -5.29 13.21
N ARG A 47 -19.34 -4.46 12.50
CA ARG A 47 -19.87 -3.40 11.63
C ARG A 47 -20.59 -3.94 10.39
N GLY A 48 -20.33 -5.20 10.03
CA GLY A 48 -21.04 -5.92 8.96
C GLY A 48 -22.36 -6.56 9.41
N PHE A 49 -22.75 -6.44 10.68
CA PHE A 49 -24.04 -6.96 11.14
C PHE A 49 -25.20 -6.26 10.43
N VAL A 50 -26.20 -7.03 10.00
CA VAL A 50 -27.42 -6.53 9.34
C VAL A 50 -28.57 -6.68 10.32
N ARG A 51 -29.21 -5.56 10.67
CA ARG A 51 -30.44 -5.51 11.48
C ARG A 51 -31.63 -5.28 10.55
N PRO A 52 -32.48 -6.29 10.29
CA PRO A 52 -33.64 -6.13 9.40
C PRO A 52 -34.64 -5.08 9.92
N ASP A 53 -34.70 -4.89 11.23
CA ASP A 53 -35.53 -3.92 11.94
C ASP A 53 -34.96 -2.49 11.92
N ALA A 54 -33.68 -2.32 11.63
CA ALA A 54 -32.98 -1.04 11.63
C ALA A 54 -31.93 -0.99 10.49
N PRO A 55 -32.36 -0.94 9.22
CA PRO A 55 -31.44 -0.98 8.07
C PRO A 55 -30.43 0.18 8.07
N ASP A 56 -30.83 1.35 8.56
CA ASP A 56 -29.98 2.54 8.66
C ASP A 56 -28.79 2.36 9.62
N GLU A 57 -28.84 1.39 10.54
CA GLU A 57 -27.73 1.06 11.42
C GLU A 57 -26.62 0.25 10.74
N HIS A 58 -26.83 -0.24 9.52
CA HIS A 58 -25.80 -0.97 8.78
C HIS A 58 -24.62 -0.05 8.45
N LYS A 59 -23.41 -0.44 8.87
CA LYS A 59 -22.23 0.46 8.89
C LYS A 59 -21.23 0.22 7.76
N THR A 60 -21.61 -0.55 6.74
CA THR A 60 -20.72 -0.89 5.63
C THR A 60 -21.45 -0.85 4.30
N ASP A 61 -20.70 -0.54 3.25
CA ASP A 61 -21.16 -0.63 1.87
C ASP A 61 -20.70 -1.89 1.17
N LEU A 62 -19.79 -2.66 1.78
CA LEU A 62 -19.18 -3.82 1.12
C LEU A 62 -20.23 -4.80 0.54
N THR A 63 -21.38 -4.90 1.20
CA THR A 63 -22.51 -5.75 0.79
C THR A 63 -23.07 -5.38 -0.58
N VAL A 64 -23.06 -4.11 -0.99
CA VAL A 64 -23.51 -3.73 -2.35
C VAL A 64 -22.56 -4.26 -3.42
N TYR A 65 -21.26 -4.32 -3.11
CA TYR A 65 -20.25 -4.75 -4.06
C TYR A 65 -20.24 -6.28 -4.24
N THR A 66 -20.42 -7.02 -3.15
CA THR A 66 -20.48 -8.48 -3.17
C THR A 66 -21.78 -8.96 -3.82
N GLU A 67 -22.91 -8.33 -3.51
CA GLU A 67 -24.19 -8.61 -4.17
C GLU A 67 -24.13 -8.31 -5.68
N ALA A 68 -23.51 -7.19 -6.08
CA ALA A 68 -23.32 -6.88 -7.49
C ALA A 68 -22.40 -7.92 -8.19
N GLY A 69 -21.41 -8.45 -7.46
CA GLY A 69 -20.53 -9.51 -7.95
C GLY A 69 -21.28 -10.82 -8.17
N GLU A 70 -22.14 -11.20 -7.23
CA GLU A 70 -23.03 -12.37 -7.37
C GLU A 70 -24.02 -12.18 -8.52
N ALA A 71 -24.64 -11.00 -8.63
CA ALA A 71 -25.53 -10.66 -9.73
C ALA A 71 -24.86 -10.82 -11.09
N LEU A 72 -23.61 -10.38 -11.25
CA LEU A 72 -22.83 -10.59 -12.47
C LEU A 72 -22.64 -12.07 -12.80
N LEU A 73 -22.33 -12.91 -11.81
CA LEU A 73 -22.12 -14.35 -12.00
C LEU A 73 -23.42 -15.08 -12.35
N ASP A 74 -24.56 -14.61 -11.82
CA ASP A 74 -25.90 -15.15 -12.09
C ASP A 74 -26.50 -14.65 -13.42
N GLY A 75 -25.88 -13.66 -14.07
CA GLY A 75 -26.45 -12.98 -15.25
C GLY A 75 -27.56 -11.97 -14.92
N ARG A 76 -27.69 -11.57 -13.66
CA ARG A 76 -28.59 -10.49 -13.20
C ARG A 76 -27.94 -9.11 -13.46
N PRO A 77 -28.74 -8.04 -13.66
CA PRO A 77 -28.21 -6.69 -13.81
C PRO A 77 -27.57 -6.19 -12.50
N PRO A 78 -26.25 -5.94 -12.44
CA PRO A 78 -25.55 -5.60 -11.20
C PRO A 78 -25.84 -4.18 -10.68
N TYR A 79 -26.42 -3.33 -11.52
CA TYR A 79 -26.76 -1.94 -11.16
C TYR A 79 -28.16 -1.81 -10.56
N GLU A 80 -28.95 -2.89 -10.57
CA GLU A 80 -30.29 -2.94 -9.98
C GLU A 80 -30.30 -3.53 -8.57
N VAL A 81 -29.17 -4.09 -8.11
CA VAL A 81 -29.05 -4.59 -6.74
C VAL A 81 -28.80 -3.46 -5.74
N ALA A 82 -29.22 -3.68 -4.50
CA ALA A 82 -29.05 -2.72 -3.41
C ALA A 82 -28.60 -3.40 -2.11
N ASN A 83 -27.87 -2.66 -1.28
CA ASN A 83 -27.56 -3.09 0.08
C ASN A 83 -28.80 -2.95 1.01
N PRO A 84 -28.71 -3.38 2.29
CA PRO A 84 -29.81 -3.19 3.25
C PRO A 84 -30.27 -1.74 3.45
N ARG A 85 -29.44 -0.75 3.11
CA ARG A 85 -29.76 0.69 3.15
C ARG A 85 -30.41 1.21 1.87
N GLY A 86 -30.63 0.34 0.88
CA GLY A 86 -31.17 0.71 -0.43
C GLY A 86 -30.18 1.39 -1.36
N TRP A 87 -28.87 1.42 -1.04
CA TRP A 87 -27.86 2.00 -1.94
C TRP A 87 -27.49 1.01 -3.02
N THR A 88 -27.44 1.50 -4.26
CA THR A 88 -27.14 0.69 -5.44
C THR A 88 -25.65 0.72 -5.80
N TYR A 89 -25.22 -0.29 -6.54
CA TYR A 89 -23.87 -0.36 -7.08
C TYR A 89 -23.68 0.67 -8.20
N LEU A 90 -22.53 1.35 -8.24
CA LEU A 90 -22.24 2.42 -9.23
C LEU A 90 -20.83 2.37 -9.82
N TYR A 91 -20.08 1.29 -9.56
CA TYR A 91 -18.67 1.17 -9.93
C TYR A 91 -18.47 0.31 -11.19
N PRO A 92 -17.26 0.30 -11.78
CA PRO A 92 -16.97 -0.56 -12.93
C PRO A 92 -17.16 -2.05 -12.59
N PRO A 93 -17.83 -2.85 -13.45
CA PRO A 93 -18.20 -4.25 -13.16
C PRO A 93 -17.02 -5.15 -12.77
N LEU A 94 -15.82 -4.86 -13.28
CA LEU A 94 -14.62 -5.60 -12.93
C LEU A 94 -14.37 -5.62 -11.42
N PHE A 95 -14.69 -4.54 -10.71
CA PHE A 95 -14.50 -4.48 -9.27
C PHE A 95 -15.51 -5.36 -8.51
N ALA A 96 -16.77 -5.41 -8.96
CA ALA A 96 -17.76 -6.34 -8.42
C ALA A 96 -17.32 -7.79 -8.65
N LEU A 97 -16.81 -8.13 -9.83
CA LEU A 97 -16.31 -9.47 -10.14
C LEU A 97 -15.14 -9.88 -9.22
N LEU A 98 -14.22 -8.95 -8.91
CA LEU A 98 -13.13 -9.19 -7.95
C LEU A 98 -13.65 -9.50 -6.54
N LEU A 99 -14.79 -8.93 -6.16
CA LEU A 99 -15.41 -9.14 -4.85
C LEU A 99 -16.44 -10.28 -4.83
N ALA A 100 -16.83 -10.83 -5.98
CA ALA A 100 -17.79 -11.91 -6.07
C ALA A 100 -17.46 -13.13 -5.18
N PRO A 101 -16.19 -13.58 -5.03
CA PRO A 101 -15.89 -14.69 -4.12
C PRO A 101 -16.29 -14.44 -2.65
N LEU A 102 -16.35 -13.19 -2.21
CA LEU A 102 -16.78 -12.84 -0.86
C LEU A 102 -18.31 -12.94 -0.69
N ALA A 103 -19.11 -12.94 -1.75
CA ALA A 103 -20.57 -13.01 -1.65
C ALA A 103 -21.06 -14.27 -0.94
N HIS A 104 -20.32 -15.38 -1.03
CA HIS A 104 -20.62 -16.63 -0.34
C HIS A 104 -20.39 -16.60 1.19
N LEU A 105 -19.86 -15.50 1.72
CA LEU A 105 -19.66 -15.32 3.16
C LEU A 105 -20.79 -14.50 3.78
N PRO A 106 -21.12 -14.72 5.05
CA PRO A 106 -21.99 -13.81 5.80
C PRO A 106 -21.43 -12.37 5.79
N PRO A 107 -22.26 -11.31 5.77
CA PRO A 107 -21.82 -9.91 5.66
C PRO A 107 -20.72 -9.49 6.65
N GLN A 108 -20.78 -10.00 7.88
CA GLN A 108 -19.76 -9.75 8.90
C GLN A 108 -18.39 -10.30 8.50
N ASP A 109 -18.38 -11.51 7.93
CA ASP A 109 -17.16 -12.19 7.51
C ASP A 109 -16.63 -11.57 6.21
N GLN A 110 -17.50 -11.08 5.32
CA GLN A 110 -17.08 -10.26 4.17
C GLN A 110 -16.27 -9.04 4.63
N VAL A 111 -16.79 -8.29 5.61
CA VAL A 111 -16.13 -7.10 6.16
C VAL A 111 -14.79 -7.46 6.81
N PHE A 112 -14.75 -8.56 7.57
CA PHE A 112 -13.52 -9.01 8.21
C PHE A 112 -12.46 -9.43 7.18
N VAL A 113 -12.83 -10.21 6.15
CA VAL A 113 -11.91 -10.61 5.07
C VAL A 113 -11.40 -9.38 4.32
N TRP A 114 -12.28 -8.43 3.97
CA TRP A 114 -11.87 -7.19 3.31
C TRP A 114 -10.91 -6.34 4.15
N TYR A 115 -11.13 -6.33 5.47
CA TYR A 115 -10.20 -5.71 6.42
C TYR A 115 -8.82 -6.39 6.40
N LEU A 116 -8.75 -7.72 6.40
CA LEU A 116 -7.47 -8.45 6.31
C LEU A 116 -6.74 -8.18 4.99
N ILE A 117 -7.46 -8.11 3.87
CA ILE A 117 -6.90 -7.72 2.57
C ILE A 117 -6.32 -6.30 2.66
N SER A 118 -7.04 -5.38 3.29
CA SER A 118 -6.59 -4.00 3.50
C SER A 118 -5.31 -3.93 4.36
N LEU A 119 -5.20 -4.74 5.41
CA LEU A 119 -3.96 -4.87 6.18
C LEU A 119 -2.80 -5.38 5.32
N GLY A 120 -3.07 -6.35 4.44
CA GLY A 120 -2.11 -6.86 3.47
C GLY A 120 -1.60 -5.76 2.53
N PHE A 121 -2.49 -4.91 2.01
CA PHE A 121 -2.11 -3.75 1.21
C PHE A 121 -1.28 -2.73 2.01
N CYS A 122 -1.66 -2.42 3.25
CA CYS A 122 -0.87 -1.54 4.11
C CYS A 122 0.56 -2.09 4.34
N LEU A 123 0.69 -3.39 4.57
CA LEU A 123 2.00 -4.04 4.68
C LEU A 123 2.78 -3.94 3.37
N GLY A 124 2.14 -4.19 2.23
CA GLY A 124 2.74 -4.04 0.90
C GLY A 124 3.29 -2.63 0.67
N CYS A 125 2.50 -1.60 0.96
CA CYS A 125 2.91 -0.20 0.89
C CYS A 125 4.12 0.11 1.78
N TYR A 126 4.14 -0.41 3.01
CA TYR A 126 5.26 -0.25 3.93
C TYR A 126 6.55 -0.90 3.41
N LEU A 127 6.46 -2.13 2.88
CA LEU A 127 7.60 -2.85 2.32
C LEU A 127 8.15 -2.14 1.08
N GLU A 128 7.27 -1.66 0.20
CA GLU A 128 7.66 -0.91 -0.99
C GLU A 128 8.33 0.41 -0.63
N THR A 129 7.80 1.13 0.36
CA THR A 129 8.41 2.35 0.87
C THR A 129 9.83 2.10 1.38
N LYS A 130 10.07 0.99 2.11
CA LYS A 130 11.41 0.61 2.56
C LYS A 130 12.34 0.26 1.41
N ARG A 131 11.83 -0.42 0.38
CA ARG A 131 12.59 -0.76 -0.83
C ARG A 131 13.05 0.51 -1.54
N LEU A 132 12.12 1.44 -1.79
CA LEU A 132 12.40 2.72 -2.43
C LEU A 132 13.36 3.58 -1.60
N LEU A 133 13.15 3.68 -0.28
CA LEU A 133 14.03 4.46 0.59
C LEU A 133 15.47 3.96 0.57
N ARG A 134 15.69 2.64 0.60
CA ARG A 134 17.03 2.05 0.46
C ARG A 134 17.65 2.35 -0.90
N ALA A 135 16.87 2.29 -1.97
CA ALA A 135 17.34 2.59 -3.32
C ALA A 135 17.76 4.06 -3.45
N VAL A 136 16.98 4.98 -2.90
CA VAL A 136 17.29 6.43 -2.92
C VAL A 136 18.52 6.75 -2.07
N ILE A 137 18.62 6.23 -0.85
CA ILE A 137 19.78 6.45 0.03
C ILE A 137 21.04 5.81 -0.57
N GLY A 138 20.96 4.54 -0.99
CA GLY A 138 22.09 3.82 -1.57
C GLY A 138 22.60 4.45 -2.88
N GLY A 139 21.68 4.90 -3.74
CA GLY A 139 22.03 5.64 -4.96
C GLY A 139 22.67 7.00 -4.68
N SER A 140 22.23 7.70 -3.63
CA SER A 140 22.81 8.97 -3.22
C SER A 140 24.24 8.81 -2.72
N THR A 141 24.51 7.78 -1.91
CA THR A 141 25.87 7.47 -1.43
C THR A 141 26.79 7.02 -2.57
N ALA A 142 26.30 6.20 -3.51
CA ALA A 142 27.09 5.78 -4.67
C ALA A 142 27.46 6.95 -5.60
N ARG A 143 26.56 7.92 -5.78
CA ARG A 143 26.81 9.13 -6.58
C ARG A 143 27.77 10.11 -5.89
N ALA A 144 27.68 10.24 -4.57
CA ALA A 144 28.60 11.09 -3.79
C ALA A 144 30.03 10.52 -3.73
N ASN A 145 30.18 9.20 -3.72
CA ASN A 145 31.47 8.52 -3.69
C ASN A 145 32.06 8.24 -5.07
N ALA A 146 31.37 8.60 -6.15
CA ALA A 146 31.92 8.50 -7.49
C ALA A 146 33.08 9.50 -7.60
N PRO A 147 34.34 9.05 -7.75
CA PRO A 147 35.48 9.95 -7.82
C PRO A 147 35.39 10.75 -9.12
N ASP A 148 35.01 12.02 -9.02
CA ASP A 148 35.26 13.11 -9.96
C ASP A 148 35.10 12.79 -11.47
N ARG A 149 34.25 11.83 -11.83
CA ARG A 149 33.99 11.43 -13.22
C ARG A 149 32.92 12.27 -13.91
N LEU A 150 32.52 13.37 -13.28
CA LEU A 150 31.73 14.43 -13.91
C LEU A 150 32.50 15.76 -13.85
N ALA A 151 33.76 15.74 -14.28
CA ALA A 151 34.14 16.63 -15.38
C ALA A 151 33.24 16.30 -16.59
N LEU A 152 31.95 16.59 -16.48
CA LEU A 152 31.18 16.91 -17.68
C LEU A 152 31.96 18.06 -18.31
N PRO A 153 32.33 18.00 -19.60
CA PRO A 153 32.74 19.22 -20.26
C PRO A 153 31.62 20.20 -19.97
N TYR A 154 31.93 21.24 -19.19
CA TYR A 154 31.10 22.41 -19.11
C TYR A 154 30.92 22.83 -20.56
N VAL A 155 29.76 22.51 -21.13
CA VAL A 155 29.41 22.95 -22.47
C VAL A 155 29.23 24.44 -22.32
N ASP A 156 30.30 25.15 -22.64
CA ASP A 156 30.33 26.60 -22.62
C ASP A 156 29.30 27.10 -23.64
N ASN A 157 28.11 27.41 -23.13
CA ASN A 157 27.03 27.96 -23.91
C ASN A 157 27.37 29.35 -24.47
N ALA A 158 28.49 29.97 -24.07
CA ALA A 158 29.00 31.19 -24.71
C ALA A 158 29.48 30.95 -26.15
N SER A 159 29.71 29.70 -26.57
CA SER A 159 30.05 29.35 -27.95
C SER A 159 28.84 29.08 -28.86
N ARG A 160 27.61 29.10 -28.33
CA ARG A 160 26.40 28.99 -29.17
C ARG A 160 26.22 30.29 -29.95
N LYS A 161 26.66 30.27 -31.21
CA LYS A 161 26.28 31.26 -32.21
C LYS A 161 24.75 31.39 -32.19
N PRO A 162 24.18 32.59 -31.98
CA PRO A 162 22.74 32.76 -31.98
C PRO A 162 22.18 32.27 -33.32
N PRO A 163 21.03 31.59 -33.33
CA PRO A 163 20.38 31.20 -34.58
C PRO A 163 20.18 32.46 -35.45
N PRO A 164 20.38 32.38 -36.77
CA PRO A 164 20.10 33.49 -37.65
C PRO A 164 18.65 33.92 -37.45
N ALA A 165 18.43 35.21 -37.26
CA ALA A 165 17.11 35.80 -37.10
C ALA A 165 16.21 35.31 -38.26
N SER A 166 15.16 34.54 -37.92
CA SER A 166 14.19 34.07 -38.90
C SER A 166 13.42 35.28 -39.42
N ALA A 167 13.73 35.69 -40.64
CA ALA A 167 13.11 36.82 -41.36
C ALA A 167 11.72 36.46 -41.92
N ASN A 168 10.83 35.90 -41.10
CA ASN A 168 9.43 35.65 -41.48
C ASN A 168 8.47 36.31 -40.48
N ASP A 169 8.60 37.63 -40.37
CA ASP A 169 7.47 38.53 -40.10
C ASP A 169 6.90 38.94 -41.47
N SER A 170 5.95 38.17 -41.98
CA SER A 170 4.97 38.71 -42.94
C SER A 170 3.86 37.72 -43.18
N ALA A 171 2.64 38.19 -42.89
CA ALA A 171 1.36 37.68 -43.34
C ALA A 171 0.79 36.47 -42.58
N HIS A 172 -0.11 36.74 -41.64
CA HIS A 172 -1.54 36.71 -41.98
C HIS A 172 -2.42 37.14 -40.78
N SER A 173 -2.93 38.37 -40.85
CA SER A 173 -4.34 38.68 -40.56
C SER A 173 -5.11 38.61 -41.89
N PRO A 174 -6.44 38.47 -41.95
CA PRO A 174 -7.46 38.63 -40.90
C PRO A 174 -8.17 37.36 -40.44
#